data_AF-A0A8T5I4N2-F1
#
_entry.id   AF-A0A8T5I4N2-F1
#
_cell.length_a   1.000
_cell.length_b   1.000
_cell.length_c   1.000
_cell.angle_alpha   90.00
_cell.angle_beta   90.00
_cell.angle_gamma   90.00
#
_symmetry.space_group_name_H-M   'P 1'
#
loop_
_entity.id
_entity.type
_entity.pdbx_description
1 polymer ?
#
loop_
_entity_poly.entity_id
_entity_poly.type
_entity_poly.pdbx_seq_one_letter_code
_entity_poly.pdbx_strand_id
1 'polypeptide(L)'
;FMAGSLTYDGPIIMQGSITSPSWTQEFKTNIHLTKGDFKFINPLENKYKIENGAQIIVDNGNAVVGNIYGRKYRVEDKDGRVGIFQIQEHRTNISAPNGKIIAEDIVNTVSLFADTIIVLNVEQDSILSAREILFYGGKLTFDCIIKLKVNGSIRFFENFSIQGLSGDAIIELENGKKIRLFDLKTKKIRDLSDEFISNRENYSKDATLVGNGFIITYDMLDNLSKKQETKQKTNWSSRFGFSKN
;
A
#
# COMPACT_ATOMS: atom_id res chain seq x y z
N PHE A 1 -12.90 10.16 -21.73
CA PHE A 1 -13.34 11.58 -21.67
C PHE A 1 -12.18 12.41 -21.12
N MET A 2 -11.91 13.61 -21.66
CA MET A 2 -11.05 14.61 -21.01
C MET A 2 -11.97 15.46 -20.14
N ALA A 3 -11.96 15.26 -18.82
CA ALA A 3 -13.00 15.83 -17.95
C ALA A 3 -12.73 17.29 -17.52
N GLY A 4 -11.54 17.84 -17.81
CA GLY A 4 -11.16 19.16 -17.30
C GLY A 4 -11.26 19.20 -15.78
N SER A 5 -11.71 20.31 -15.22
CA SER A 5 -12.01 20.44 -13.79
C SER A 5 -13.51 20.38 -13.53
N LEU A 6 -13.95 19.49 -12.65
CA LEU A 6 -15.34 19.33 -12.22
C LEU A 6 -15.40 19.28 -10.70
N THR A 7 -16.25 20.11 -10.10
CA THR A 7 -16.64 20.00 -8.69
C THR A 7 -18.13 19.71 -8.59
N TYR A 8 -18.51 18.71 -7.80
CA TYR A 8 -19.89 18.23 -7.73
C TYR A 8 -20.30 17.80 -6.32
N ASP A 9 -21.48 18.20 -5.85
CA ASP A 9 -22.01 17.80 -4.53
C ASP A 9 -22.97 16.61 -4.65
N GLY A 10 -22.47 15.47 -5.11
CA GLY A 10 -23.25 14.26 -5.27
C GLY A 10 -22.48 13.09 -5.87
N PRO A 11 -23.10 11.91 -5.96
CA PRO A 11 -22.44 10.73 -6.50
C PRO A 11 -22.22 10.85 -8.01
N ILE A 12 -21.10 10.31 -8.50
CA ILE A 12 -20.82 10.14 -9.93
C ILE A 12 -20.69 8.66 -10.23
N ILE A 13 -21.49 8.19 -11.18
CA ILE A 13 -21.34 6.89 -11.81
C ILE A 13 -20.81 7.14 -13.22
N MET A 14 -19.64 6.57 -13.53
CA MET A 14 -18.96 6.80 -14.79
C MET A 14 -18.79 5.51 -15.58
N GLN A 15 -19.05 5.62 -16.88
CA GLN A 15 -18.78 4.58 -17.87
C GLN A 15 -17.65 5.07 -18.78
N GLY A 16 -16.52 4.36 -18.78
CA GLY A 16 -15.36 4.68 -19.59
C GLY A 16 -14.18 5.23 -18.81
N SER A 17 -13.01 5.15 -19.44
CA SER A 17 -11.73 5.56 -18.85
C SER A 17 -11.56 7.08 -18.76
N ILE A 18 -10.83 7.51 -17.74
CA ILE A 18 -10.38 8.88 -17.55
C ILE A 18 -8.90 8.96 -17.94
N THR A 19 -8.58 9.90 -18.82
CA THR A 19 -7.20 10.20 -19.18
C THR A 19 -7.00 11.70 -19.04
N SER A 20 -5.99 12.10 -18.26
CA SER A 20 -5.61 13.51 -18.16
C SER A 20 -4.69 13.87 -19.33
N PRO A 21 -4.82 15.07 -19.92
CA PRO A 21 -3.80 15.61 -20.81
C PRO A 21 -2.43 15.58 -20.15
N SER A 22 -1.43 15.00 -20.82
CA SER A 22 -0.08 14.82 -20.27
C SER A 22 0.89 15.95 -20.64
N TRP A 23 0.48 16.90 -21.47
CA TRP A 23 1.36 17.95 -22.02
C TRP A 23 1.20 19.32 -21.33
N THR A 24 0.22 19.48 -20.43
CA THR A 24 -0.01 20.74 -19.72
C THR A 24 -0.72 20.52 -18.38
N GLN A 25 -0.31 21.26 -17.35
CA GLN A 25 -0.93 21.22 -16.03
C GLN A 25 -2.27 21.99 -15.98
N GLU A 26 -2.44 22.98 -16.86
CA GLU A 26 -3.64 23.82 -16.89
C GLU A 26 -4.91 23.01 -17.18
N PHE A 27 -4.80 22.00 -18.04
CA PHE A 27 -5.93 21.13 -18.42
C PHE A 27 -5.89 19.78 -17.72
N LYS A 28 -5.16 19.68 -16.59
CA LYS A 28 -5.12 18.45 -15.80
C LYS A 28 -6.54 18.08 -15.39
N THR A 29 -6.92 16.82 -15.63
CA THR A 29 -8.22 16.33 -15.20
C THR A 29 -8.30 16.34 -13.68
N ASN A 30 -9.26 17.09 -13.12
CA ASN A 30 -9.53 17.17 -11.70
C ASN A 30 -11.04 16.97 -11.45
N ILE A 31 -11.42 15.88 -10.80
CA ILE A 31 -12.81 15.60 -10.44
C ILE A 31 -12.91 15.60 -8.92
N HIS A 32 -13.67 16.54 -8.37
CA HIS A 32 -13.84 16.72 -6.93
C HIS A 32 -15.31 16.55 -6.54
N LEU A 33 -15.59 15.51 -5.75
CA LEU A 33 -16.88 15.28 -5.13
C LEU A 33 -16.80 15.70 -3.67
N THR A 34 -17.66 16.63 -3.26
CA THR A 34 -17.78 17.02 -1.84
C THR A 34 -18.58 15.98 -1.04
N LYS A 35 -19.47 15.24 -1.70
CA LYS A 35 -20.29 14.16 -1.13
C LYS A 35 -20.60 13.09 -2.16
N GLY A 36 -20.91 11.90 -1.67
CA GLY A 36 -21.34 10.77 -2.51
C GLY A 36 -20.16 10.00 -3.09
N ASP A 37 -20.46 8.82 -3.63
CA ASP A 37 -19.43 7.94 -4.14
C ASP A 37 -19.03 8.30 -5.59
N PHE A 38 -17.75 8.13 -5.91
CA PHE A 38 -17.25 8.09 -7.28
C PHE A 38 -17.09 6.63 -7.71
N LYS A 39 -17.84 6.17 -8.70
CA LYS A 39 -17.85 4.75 -9.11
C LYS A 39 -17.74 4.58 -10.61
N PHE A 40 -16.88 3.68 -11.03
CA PHE A 40 -16.97 3.07 -12.36
C PHE A 40 -18.04 1.98 -12.38
N ILE A 41 -18.73 1.86 -13.51
CA ILE A 41 -19.60 0.70 -13.77
C ILE A 41 -18.72 -0.51 -14.07
N ASN A 42 -18.87 -1.57 -13.27
CA ASN A 42 -18.15 -2.85 -13.39
C ASN A 42 -16.67 -2.68 -13.79
N PRO A 43 -15.84 -1.99 -12.97
CA PRO A 43 -14.50 -1.58 -13.37
C PRO A 43 -13.58 -2.76 -13.75
N LEU A 44 -13.73 -3.89 -13.06
CA LEU A 44 -12.92 -5.09 -13.27
C LEU A 44 -13.23 -5.78 -14.60
N GLU A 45 -14.51 -5.84 -14.98
CA GLU A 45 -14.96 -6.45 -16.23
C GLU A 45 -14.58 -5.57 -17.42
N ASN A 46 -14.82 -4.26 -17.29
CA ASN A 46 -14.62 -3.30 -18.35
C ASN A 46 -13.16 -2.84 -18.51
N LYS A 47 -12.28 -3.21 -17.56
CA LYS A 47 -10.88 -2.78 -17.51
C LYS A 47 -10.70 -1.26 -17.63
N TYR A 48 -11.65 -0.51 -17.05
CA TYR A 48 -11.58 0.95 -17.05
C TYR A 48 -10.37 1.43 -16.26
N LYS A 49 -9.82 2.57 -16.71
CA LYS A 49 -8.60 3.12 -16.13
C LYS A 49 -8.66 4.61 -15.88
N ILE A 50 -7.86 5.06 -14.92
CA ILE A 50 -7.59 6.47 -14.60
C ILE A 50 -6.08 6.69 -14.78
N GLU A 51 -5.69 7.62 -15.64
CA GLU A 51 -4.28 7.74 -16.01
C GLU A 51 -3.78 9.16 -16.32
N ASN A 52 -2.47 9.25 -16.56
CA ASN A 52 -1.74 10.43 -17.05
C ASN A 52 -1.79 11.64 -16.11
N GLY A 53 -1.83 11.39 -14.80
CA GLY A 53 -1.81 12.44 -13.79
C GLY A 53 -3.18 12.95 -13.41
N ALA A 54 -4.27 12.27 -13.76
CA ALA A 54 -5.61 12.67 -13.32
C ALA A 54 -5.70 12.76 -11.78
N GLN A 55 -6.56 13.66 -11.29
CA GLN A 55 -6.84 13.84 -9.87
C GLN A 55 -8.32 13.60 -9.60
N ILE A 56 -8.61 12.69 -8.67
CA ILE A 56 -9.95 12.42 -8.16
C ILE A 56 -9.96 12.67 -6.66
N ILE A 57 -10.88 13.49 -6.17
CA ILE A 57 -11.03 13.83 -4.76
C ILE A 57 -12.48 13.53 -4.36
N VAL A 58 -12.68 12.75 -3.31
CA VAL A 58 -14.00 12.36 -2.79
C VAL A 58 -14.01 12.62 -1.29
N ASP A 59 -14.45 13.80 -0.87
CA ASP A 59 -14.32 14.23 0.54
C ASP A 59 -15.12 13.33 1.51
N ASN A 60 -16.36 13.04 1.13
CA ASN A 60 -17.33 12.30 1.96
C ASN A 60 -18.01 11.20 1.14
N GLY A 61 -17.23 10.20 0.78
CA GLY A 61 -17.68 9.05 0.00
C GLY A 61 -16.55 8.10 -0.31
N ASN A 62 -16.86 7.08 -1.12
CA ASN A 62 -15.91 6.08 -1.57
C ASN A 62 -15.55 6.29 -3.03
N ALA A 63 -14.35 5.86 -3.42
CA ALA A 63 -13.95 5.69 -4.80
C ALA A 63 -13.90 4.20 -5.14
N VAL A 64 -14.72 3.74 -6.09
CA VAL A 64 -14.66 2.37 -6.63
C VAL A 64 -14.28 2.46 -8.10
N VAL A 65 -13.02 2.16 -8.39
CA VAL A 65 -12.41 2.36 -9.70
C VAL A 65 -11.74 1.07 -10.17
N GLY A 66 -11.27 1.08 -11.41
CA GLY A 66 -10.52 -0.04 -11.99
C GLY A 66 -9.03 0.17 -11.82
N ASN A 67 -8.32 0.18 -12.95
CA ASN A 67 -6.87 0.33 -12.98
C ASN A 67 -6.46 1.80 -12.86
N ILE A 68 -5.34 2.06 -12.22
CA ILE A 68 -4.80 3.41 -12.03
C ILE A 68 -3.35 3.43 -12.47
N TYR A 69 -3.04 4.32 -13.41
CA TYR A 69 -1.71 4.42 -13.99
C TYR A 69 -1.13 5.82 -13.80
N GLY A 70 0.06 5.88 -13.23
CA GLY A 70 0.93 7.03 -13.34
C GLY A 70 1.72 7.03 -14.64
N ARG A 71 2.50 8.09 -14.86
CA ARG A 71 3.49 8.13 -15.93
C ARG A 71 4.75 8.86 -15.51
N LYS A 72 5.89 8.43 -16.06
CA LYS A 72 7.17 9.12 -15.97
C LYS A 72 7.69 9.40 -17.38
N TYR A 73 8.23 10.60 -17.59
CA TYR A 73 8.94 10.96 -18.81
C TYR A 73 10.39 11.26 -18.49
N ARG A 74 11.28 10.78 -19.34
CA ARG A 74 12.66 11.24 -19.38
C ARG A 74 12.69 12.44 -20.31
N VAL A 75 12.88 13.63 -19.76
CA VAL A 75 12.98 14.89 -20.52
C VAL A 75 14.43 15.36 -20.54
N GLU A 76 14.82 16.04 -21.61
CA GLU A 76 16.15 16.63 -21.70
C GLU A 76 16.36 17.67 -20.60
N ASP A 77 17.60 17.81 -20.17
CA ASP A 77 17.97 18.83 -19.21
C ASP A 77 17.64 20.23 -19.74
N LYS A 78 17.05 21.08 -18.89
CA LYS A 78 16.61 22.44 -19.28
C LYS A 78 17.76 23.32 -19.78
N ASP A 79 18.99 23.02 -19.36
CA ASP A 79 20.20 23.75 -19.77
C ASP A 79 20.84 23.17 -21.04
N GLY A 80 20.19 22.19 -21.70
CA GLY A 80 20.64 21.59 -22.96
C GLY A 80 21.87 20.68 -22.83
N ARG A 81 22.21 20.26 -21.61
CA ARG A 81 23.39 19.40 -21.35
C ARG A 81 23.16 18.00 -21.91
N VAL A 82 23.98 17.63 -22.90
CA VAL A 82 23.91 16.33 -23.57
C VAL A 82 24.16 15.19 -22.57
N GLY A 83 23.27 14.19 -22.57
CA GLY A 83 23.39 13.00 -21.73
C GLY A 83 22.83 13.16 -20.31
N ILE A 84 22.42 14.36 -19.90
CA ILE A 84 21.70 14.61 -18.64
C ILE A 84 20.20 14.67 -18.92
N PHE A 85 19.43 13.98 -18.09
CA PHE A 85 17.98 13.93 -18.24
C PHE A 85 17.32 14.14 -16.89
N GLN A 86 16.19 14.83 -16.92
CA GLN A 86 15.33 15.00 -15.76
C GLN A 86 14.15 14.04 -15.89
N ILE A 87 13.71 13.46 -14.77
CA ILE A 87 12.50 12.66 -14.73
C ILE A 87 11.34 13.58 -14.38
N GLN A 88 10.37 13.68 -15.29
CA GLN A 88 9.12 14.37 -15.06
C GLN A 88 8.02 13.36 -14.74
N GLU A 89 7.45 13.48 -13.54
CA GLU A 89 6.37 12.59 -13.08
C GLU A 89 4.99 13.21 -13.33
N HIS A 90 4.09 12.40 -13.87
CA HIS A 90 2.66 12.69 -13.98
C HIS A 90 1.92 11.75 -13.04
N ARG A 91 1.99 12.09 -11.75
CA ARG A 91 1.43 11.28 -10.68
C ARG A 91 -0.10 11.34 -10.69
N THR A 92 -0.76 10.20 -10.88
CA THR A 92 -2.22 10.09 -10.80
C THR A 92 -2.61 10.00 -9.32
N ASN A 93 -3.58 10.81 -8.89
CA ASN A 93 -3.96 10.93 -7.48
C ASN A 93 -5.43 10.59 -7.28
N ILE A 94 -5.72 9.70 -6.32
CA ILE A 94 -7.09 9.48 -5.84
C ILE A 94 -7.10 9.67 -4.33
N SER A 95 -8.03 10.51 -3.86
CA SER A 95 -8.20 10.86 -2.46
C SER A 95 -9.64 10.57 -2.02
N ALA A 96 -9.80 9.81 -0.95
CA ALA A 96 -11.07 9.58 -0.26
C ALA A 96 -10.84 9.60 1.27
N PRO A 97 -10.50 10.76 1.85
CA PRO A 97 -9.92 10.88 3.20
C PRO A 97 -10.77 10.25 4.31
N ASN A 98 -12.09 10.33 4.17
CA ASN A 98 -13.07 9.82 5.14
C ASN A 98 -13.76 8.53 4.65
N GLY A 99 -13.23 7.90 3.60
CA GLY A 99 -13.86 6.76 2.95
C GLY A 99 -12.86 5.74 2.44
N LYS A 100 -13.31 4.94 1.48
CA LYS A 100 -12.55 3.83 0.92
C LYS A 100 -12.16 4.09 -0.52
N ILE A 101 -10.96 3.65 -0.89
CA ILE A 101 -10.57 3.49 -2.29
C ILE A 101 -10.51 1.99 -2.58
N ILE A 102 -11.27 1.55 -3.58
CA ILE A 102 -11.22 0.19 -4.13
C ILE A 102 -10.72 0.29 -5.56
N ALA A 103 -9.63 -0.41 -5.87
CA ALA A 103 -9.00 -0.40 -7.18
C ALA A 103 -8.43 -1.78 -7.55
N GLU A 104 -8.21 -2.00 -8.84
CA GLU A 104 -7.63 -3.25 -9.35
C GLU A 104 -6.09 -3.15 -9.33
N ASP A 105 -5.48 -2.70 -10.43
CA ASP A 105 -4.03 -2.54 -10.54
C ASP A 105 -3.62 -1.07 -10.37
N ILE A 106 -2.63 -0.84 -9.51
CA ILE A 106 -2.00 0.46 -9.26
C ILE A 106 -0.58 0.43 -9.77
N VAL A 107 -0.24 1.21 -10.80
CA VAL A 107 1.04 1.05 -11.50
C VAL A 107 1.70 2.40 -11.83
N ASN A 108 3.04 2.46 -11.72
CA ASN A 108 3.84 3.66 -11.91
C ASN A 108 3.55 4.73 -10.82
N THR A 109 3.70 6.00 -11.17
CA THR A 109 3.48 7.13 -10.27
C THR A 109 2.00 7.30 -9.90
N VAL A 110 1.54 6.56 -8.90
CA VAL A 110 0.19 6.71 -8.35
C VAL A 110 0.28 7.09 -6.87
N SER A 111 -0.66 7.93 -6.42
CA SER A 111 -0.88 8.16 -5.00
C SER A 111 -2.34 7.95 -4.64
N LEU A 112 -2.56 7.07 -3.66
CA LEU A 112 -3.85 6.82 -3.05
C LEU A 112 -3.84 7.32 -1.62
N PHE A 113 -4.82 8.12 -1.24
CA PHE A 113 -5.01 8.60 0.13
C PHE A 113 -6.43 8.33 0.59
N ALA A 114 -6.60 7.52 1.64
CA ALA A 114 -7.93 7.20 2.15
C ALA A 114 -7.92 6.88 3.65
N ASP A 115 -9.10 6.52 4.16
CA ASP A 115 -9.19 5.80 5.43
C ASP A 115 -8.89 4.31 5.25
N THR A 116 -9.52 3.70 4.23
CA THR A 116 -9.25 2.31 3.81
C THR A 116 -8.85 2.26 2.34
N ILE A 117 -7.81 1.48 2.01
CA ILE A 117 -7.44 1.16 0.64
C ILE A 117 -7.58 -0.35 0.44
N ILE A 118 -8.29 -0.75 -0.61
CA ILE A 118 -8.45 -2.13 -1.06
C ILE A 118 -7.94 -2.22 -2.49
N VAL A 119 -6.92 -3.02 -2.72
CA VAL A 119 -6.25 -3.13 -4.01
C VAL A 119 -5.99 -4.58 -4.38
N LEU A 120 -6.00 -4.88 -5.67
CA LEU A 120 -5.53 -6.17 -6.16
C LEU A 120 -4.00 -6.16 -6.22
N ASN A 121 -3.42 -5.30 -7.05
CA ASN A 121 -1.97 -5.23 -7.24
C ASN A 121 -1.45 -3.80 -7.15
N VAL A 122 -0.19 -3.66 -6.70
CA VAL A 122 0.52 -2.39 -6.63
C VAL A 122 1.93 -2.55 -7.17
N GLU A 123 2.33 -1.72 -8.12
CA GLU A 123 3.60 -1.86 -8.83
C GLU A 123 4.24 -0.47 -9.08
N GLN A 124 5.57 -0.41 -8.99
CA GLN A 124 6.41 0.69 -9.48
C GLN A 124 6.09 2.08 -8.90
N ASP A 125 6.78 2.54 -7.86
CA ASP A 125 6.68 3.94 -7.36
C ASP A 125 5.24 4.41 -7.04
N SER A 126 4.43 3.47 -6.57
CA SER A 126 3.10 3.73 -6.08
C SER A 126 3.14 4.04 -4.58
N ILE A 127 2.36 5.02 -4.15
CA ILE A 127 2.26 5.44 -2.76
C ILE A 127 0.84 5.23 -2.26
N LEU A 128 0.68 4.40 -1.24
CA LEU A 128 -0.61 4.14 -0.58
C LEU A 128 -0.56 4.73 0.81
N SER A 129 -1.50 5.60 1.17
CA SER A 129 -1.59 6.19 2.50
C SER A 129 -2.98 6.01 3.09
N ALA A 130 -3.08 5.19 4.14
CA ALA A 130 -4.36 4.89 4.79
C ALA A 130 -4.18 4.34 6.20
N ARG A 131 -5.30 4.22 6.92
CA ARG A 131 -5.37 3.53 8.21
C ARG A 131 -5.50 2.02 8.01
N GLU A 132 -6.31 1.57 7.07
CA GLU A 132 -6.43 0.15 6.73
C GLU A 132 -6.04 -0.08 5.27
N ILE A 133 -5.17 -1.07 5.01
CA ILE A 133 -4.73 -1.42 3.66
C ILE A 133 -4.85 -2.92 3.43
N LEU A 134 -5.65 -3.30 2.44
CA LEU A 134 -5.97 -4.67 2.10
C LEU A 134 -5.46 -5.01 0.70
N PHE A 135 -4.51 -5.95 0.61
CA PHE A 135 -3.97 -6.47 -0.64
C PHE A 135 -4.58 -7.83 -0.98
N TYR A 136 -5.32 -7.89 -2.09
CA TYR A 136 -6.01 -9.10 -2.52
C TYR A 136 -5.27 -9.89 -3.61
N GLY A 137 -4.35 -9.26 -4.34
CA GLY A 137 -3.53 -9.90 -5.37
C GLY A 137 -2.10 -10.18 -4.91
N GLY A 138 -1.37 -10.88 -5.76
CA GLY A 138 -0.03 -11.37 -5.46
C GLY A 138 1.11 -10.41 -5.74
N LYS A 139 0.84 -9.18 -6.22
CA LYS A 139 1.90 -8.23 -6.63
C LYS A 139 1.93 -6.96 -5.78
N LEU A 140 3.09 -6.72 -5.19
CA LEU A 140 3.49 -5.46 -4.56
C LEU A 140 4.95 -5.20 -4.96
N THR A 141 5.21 -4.56 -6.09
CA THR A 141 6.54 -4.57 -6.73
C THR A 141 7.19 -3.19 -6.82
N PHE A 142 8.53 -3.14 -6.76
CA PHE A 142 9.42 -2.00 -7.09
C PHE A 142 9.06 -0.63 -6.47
N ASP A 143 9.92 -0.11 -5.59
CA ASP A 143 9.89 1.29 -5.10
C ASP A 143 8.54 1.76 -4.51
N CYS A 144 7.66 0.84 -4.12
CA CYS A 144 6.36 1.19 -3.56
C CYS A 144 6.49 1.62 -2.09
N ILE A 145 5.67 2.60 -1.69
CA ILE A 145 5.63 3.13 -0.32
C ILE A 145 4.24 2.95 0.26
N ILE A 146 4.16 2.27 1.39
CA ILE A 146 2.95 2.16 2.20
C ILE A 146 3.10 3.10 3.40
N LYS A 147 2.28 4.14 3.48
CA LYS A 147 2.22 5.08 4.60
C LYS A 147 1.07 4.70 5.53
N LEU A 148 1.39 4.07 6.65
CA LEU A 148 0.40 3.55 7.59
C LEU A 148 0.11 4.55 8.72
N LYS A 149 -1.15 4.94 8.87
CA LYS A 149 -1.60 5.83 9.95
C LYS A 149 -1.59 5.14 11.31
N VAL A 150 -1.51 5.91 12.39
CA VAL A 150 -1.59 5.38 13.78
C VAL A 150 -2.87 4.55 13.96
N ASN A 151 -2.77 3.47 14.75
CA ASN A 151 -3.82 2.46 14.95
C ASN A 151 -4.23 1.72 13.65
N GLY A 152 -3.44 1.83 12.60
CA GLY A 152 -3.70 1.20 11.31
C GLY A 152 -3.34 -0.27 11.24
N SER A 153 -3.72 -0.91 10.14
CA SER A 153 -3.33 -2.28 9.83
C SER A 153 -3.14 -2.54 8.33
N ILE A 154 -2.34 -3.56 8.04
CA ILE A 154 -2.09 -4.07 6.68
C ILE A 154 -2.43 -5.55 6.66
N ARG A 155 -3.08 -6.02 5.59
CA ARG A 155 -3.39 -7.43 5.37
C ARG A 155 -3.09 -7.85 3.95
N PHE A 156 -2.51 -9.04 3.80
CA PHE A 156 -2.24 -9.68 2.52
C PHE A 156 -3.03 -10.99 2.46
N PHE A 157 -3.92 -11.12 1.48
CA PHE A 157 -4.84 -12.28 1.38
C PHE A 157 -4.32 -13.39 0.46
N GLU A 158 -3.41 -13.08 -0.44
CA GLU A 158 -2.80 -14.07 -1.33
C GLU A 158 -1.95 -15.07 -0.52
N ASN A 159 -2.16 -16.38 -0.73
CA ASN A 159 -1.53 -17.45 0.04
C ASN A 159 -0.37 -18.16 -0.69
N PHE A 160 -0.23 -17.97 -2.00
CA PHE A 160 0.57 -18.88 -2.83
C PHE A 160 1.97 -18.37 -3.19
N SER A 161 2.16 -17.05 -3.31
CA SER A 161 3.48 -16.53 -3.71
C SER A 161 3.81 -15.18 -3.09
N ILE A 162 4.63 -15.23 -2.04
CA ILE A 162 5.36 -14.05 -1.55
C ILE A 162 6.40 -13.54 -2.58
N GLN A 163 6.61 -14.24 -3.71
CA GLN A 163 7.61 -13.84 -4.71
C GLN A 163 7.19 -12.58 -5.47
N GLY A 164 5.88 -12.37 -5.67
CA GLY A 164 5.37 -11.13 -6.28
C GLY A 164 5.41 -9.91 -5.36
N LEU A 165 5.85 -10.08 -4.11
CA LEU A 165 6.04 -8.99 -3.16
C LEU A 165 7.51 -8.60 -3.14
N SER A 166 7.81 -7.36 -3.49
CA SER A 166 9.18 -6.88 -3.55
C SER A 166 9.80 -6.72 -2.17
N GLY A 167 11.10 -7.01 -2.06
CA GLY A 167 11.85 -6.76 -0.85
C GLY A 167 12.15 -5.27 -0.61
N ASP A 168 12.10 -4.45 -1.66
CA ASP A 168 12.42 -3.02 -1.60
C ASP A 168 11.24 -2.11 -1.24
N ALA A 169 10.02 -2.64 -1.20
CA ALA A 169 8.85 -1.89 -0.78
C ALA A 169 9.03 -1.43 0.67
N ILE A 170 8.68 -0.17 0.94
CA ILE A 170 8.86 0.47 2.24
C ILE A 170 7.49 0.65 2.90
N ILE A 171 7.39 0.26 4.16
CA ILE A 171 6.30 0.66 5.04
C ILE A 171 6.83 1.81 5.91
N GLU A 172 6.21 2.97 5.80
CA GLU A 172 6.47 4.17 6.59
C GLU A 172 5.32 4.35 7.57
N LEU A 173 5.62 4.26 8.86
CA LEU A 173 4.67 4.57 9.91
C LEU A 173 4.54 6.08 10.08
N GLU A 174 3.40 6.55 10.57
CA GLU A 174 3.13 7.97 10.83
C GLU A 174 4.18 8.65 11.75
N ASN A 175 4.80 7.90 12.67
CA ASN A 175 5.92 8.38 13.50
C ASN A 175 7.26 8.53 12.73
N GLY A 176 7.29 8.26 11.43
CA GLY A 176 8.46 8.34 10.55
C GLY A 176 9.31 7.07 10.52
N LYS A 177 8.97 6.03 11.28
CA LYS A 177 9.69 4.75 11.24
C LYS A 177 9.50 4.07 9.88
N LYS A 178 10.60 3.64 9.27
CA LYS A 178 10.61 2.94 7.98
C LYS A 178 11.01 1.49 8.15
N ILE A 179 10.24 0.59 7.54
CA ILE A 179 10.41 -0.86 7.61
C ILE A 179 10.43 -1.38 6.18
N ARG A 180 11.36 -2.27 5.85
CA ARG A 180 11.36 -2.91 4.54
C ARG A 180 10.38 -4.07 4.56
N LEU A 181 9.61 -4.24 3.50
CA LEU A 181 8.69 -5.36 3.38
C LEU A 181 9.41 -6.71 3.48
N PHE A 182 10.67 -6.76 3.02
CA PHE A 182 11.55 -7.92 3.19
C PHE A 182 11.60 -8.44 4.63
N ASP A 183 11.65 -7.55 5.62
CA ASP A 183 11.74 -7.91 7.04
C ASP A 183 10.47 -8.59 7.56
N LEU A 184 9.33 -8.38 6.88
CA LEU A 184 8.05 -9.01 7.21
C LEU A 184 7.87 -10.36 6.52
N LYS A 185 8.37 -10.51 5.30
CA LYS A 185 8.18 -11.70 4.45
C LYS A 185 8.70 -12.98 5.10
N THR A 186 9.79 -12.88 5.86
CA THR A 186 10.45 -14.04 6.49
C THR A 186 10.01 -14.24 7.94
N LYS A 187 9.30 -13.28 8.53
CA LYS A 187 8.91 -13.32 9.94
C LYS A 187 7.70 -14.21 10.11
N LYS A 188 7.82 -15.24 10.95
CA LYS A 188 6.72 -16.16 11.24
C LYS A 188 5.76 -15.56 12.25
N ILE A 189 4.47 -15.83 12.07
CA ILE A 189 3.42 -15.39 13.01
C ILE A 189 3.72 -15.95 14.40
N ARG A 190 4.09 -17.24 14.51
CA ARG A 190 4.36 -17.90 15.80
C ARG A 190 5.48 -17.24 16.62
N ASP A 191 6.41 -16.54 15.96
CA ASP A 191 7.57 -15.92 16.61
C ASP A 191 7.22 -14.53 17.20
N LEU A 192 5.99 -14.03 16.97
CA LEU A 192 5.49 -12.82 17.63
C LEU A 192 5.17 -13.07 19.11
N SER A 193 5.25 -12.01 19.91
CA SER A 193 4.82 -12.01 21.32
C SER A 193 3.33 -12.36 21.44
N ASP A 194 2.96 -13.06 22.53
CA ASP A 194 1.59 -13.51 22.79
C ASP A 194 0.61 -12.32 22.89
N GLU A 195 1.09 -11.14 23.27
CA GLU A 195 0.29 -9.90 23.33
C GLU A 195 -0.25 -9.45 21.96
N PHE A 196 0.39 -9.90 20.87
CA PHE A 196 0.04 -9.53 19.50
C PHE A 196 -0.77 -10.62 18.78
N ILE A 197 -1.00 -11.78 19.39
CA ILE A 197 -1.70 -12.89 18.74
C ILE A 197 -2.79 -13.45 19.65
N SER A 198 -4.04 -13.17 19.31
CA SER A 198 -5.18 -13.76 20.02
C SER A 198 -5.51 -15.18 19.56
N ASN A 199 -5.21 -15.54 18.31
CA ASN A 199 -5.70 -16.78 17.67
C ASN A 199 -4.56 -17.54 16.95
N ARG A 200 -3.56 -18.00 17.70
CA ARG A 200 -2.31 -18.56 17.13
C ARG A 200 -2.55 -19.90 16.44
N GLU A 201 -3.55 -20.64 16.89
CA GLU A 201 -4.00 -21.94 16.39
C GLU A 201 -4.58 -21.88 14.97
N ASN A 202 -5.01 -20.70 14.50
CA ASN A 202 -5.56 -20.53 13.15
C ASN A 202 -4.48 -20.48 12.07
N TYR A 203 -3.20 -20.46 12.43
CA TYR A 203 -2.10 -20.33 11.50
C TYR A 203 -1.20 -21.55 11.51
N SER A 204 -0.76 -21.98 10.33
CA SER A 204 0.22 -23.07 10.21
C SER A 204 1.55 -22.67 10.84
N LYS A 205 2.36 -23.67 11.23
CA LYS A 205 3.66 -23.45 11.87
C LYS A 205 4.64 -22.63 11.04
N ASP A 206 4.44 -22.55 9.73
CA ASP A 206 5.29 -21.85 8.78
C ASP A 206 4.61 -20.61 8.18
N ALA A 207 3.43 -20.24 8.66
CA ALA A 207 2.75 -19.03 8.25
C ALA A 207 3.56 -17.79 8.65
N THR A 208 3.75 -16.90 7.68
CA THR A 208 4.46 -15.62 7.84
C THR A 208 3.47 -14.48 8.01
N LEU A 209 3.95 -13.30 8.41
CA LEU A 209 3.12 -12.10 8.57
C LEU A 209 2.42 -11.69 7.26
N VAL A 210 3.04 -12.05 6.14
CA VAL A 210 2.60 -11.67 4.80
C VAL A 210 1.94 -12.88 4.13
N GLY A 211 0.61 -12.79 3.98
CA GLY A 211 -0.26 -13.86 3.48
C GLY A 211 -1.26 -14.30 4.53
N ASN A 212 -2.17 -15.22 4.18
CA ASN A 212 -3.18 -15.80 5.09
C ASN A 212 -4.13 -14.77 5.73
N GLY A 213 -4.19 -13.55 5.19
CA GLY A 213 -4.99 -12.47 5.75
C GLY A 213 -4.61 -12.09 7.17
N PHE A 214 -3.38 -12.35 7.62
CA PHE A 214 -2.91 -11.97 8.96
C PHE A 214 -2.99 -10.44 9.14
N ILE A 215 -3.41 -10.00 10.32
CA ILE A 215 -3.56 -8.58 10.65
C ILE A 215 -2.23 -8.06 11.18
N ILE A 216 -1.49 -7.34 10.34
CA ILE A 216 -0.27 -6.65 10.73
C ILE A 216 -0.64 -5.26 11.23
N THR A 217 -0.64 -5.04 12.55
CA THR A 217 -1.01 -3.73 13.11
C THR A 217 0.17 -2.76 13.15
N TYR A 218 -0.15 -1.46 13.23
CA TYR A 218 0.82 -0.39 13.45
C TYR A 218 1.73 -0.69 14.64
N ASP A 219 1.16 -1.07 15.79
CA ASP A 219 1.95 -1.33 17.01
C ASP A 219 2.89 -2.53 16.85
N MET A 220 2.47 -3.59 16.14
CA MET A 220 3.37 -4.70 15.84
C MET A 220 4.58 -4.22 15.04
N LEU A 221 4.35 -3.40 14.01
CA LEU A 221 5.41 -2.84 13.16
C LEU A 221 6.34 -1.91 13.95
N ASP A 222 5.77 -1.09 14.82
CA ASP A 222 6.55 -0.16 15.65
C ASP A 222 7.42 -0.88 16.68
N ASN A 223 7.01 -2.09 17.11
CA ASN A 223 7.75 -2.90 18.08
C ASN A 223 8.61 -4.01 17.45
N LEU A 224 8.68 -4.14 16.12
CA LEU A 224 9.42 -5.21 15.42
C LEU A 224 10.90 -5.40 15.83
N SER A 225 11.57 -4.31 16.22
CA SER A 225 13.00 -4.27 16.57
C SER A 225 13.30 -4.45 18.06
N LYS A 226 12.27 -4.43 18.93
CA LYS A 226 12.47 -4.74 20.35
C LYS A 226 12.73 -6.23 20.44
N LYS A 227 13.99 -6.62 20.67
CA LYS A 227 14.36 -8.00 21.01
C LYS A 227 13.37 -8.47 22.08
N GLN A 228 12.76 -9.62 21.88
CA GLN A 228 12.07 -10.31 22.97
C GLN A 228 13.05 -10.37 24.14
N GLU A 229 12.72 -9.71 25.25
CA GLU A 229 13.35 -10.03 26.52
C GLU A 229 13.02 -11.49 26.77
N THR A 230 13.96 -12.36 26.41
CA THR A 230 13.92 -13.74 26.84
C THR A 230 13.80 -13.67 28.35
N LYS A 231 12.66 -14.11 28.90
CA LYS A 231 12.59 -14.59 30.27
C LYS A 231 13.54 -15.78 30.36
N GLN A 232 14.84 -15.51 30.42
CA GLN A 232 15.84 -16.46 30.85
C GLN A 232 15.51 -16.77 32.31
N LYS A 233 14.75 -17.85 32.53
CA LYS A 233 14.94 -18.62 33.74
C LYS A 233 16.30 -19.31 33.62
N THR A 234 17.36 -18.58 33.94
CA THR A 234 18.65 -19.17 34.28
C THR A 234 18.47 -20.01 35.53
N ASN A 235 18.34 -21.32 35.36
CA ASN A 235 18.64 -22.31 36.38
C ASN A 235 19.36 -23.48 35.72
N TRP A 236 20.57 -23.22 35.24
CA TRP A 236 21.53 -24.27 34.90
C TRP A 236 22.41 -24.52 36.12
N SER A 237 21.90 -25.30 37.08
CA SER A 237 22.74 -25.85 38.14
C SER A 237 23.50 -27.05 37.58
N SER A 238 24.75 -26.85 37.17
CA SER A 238 25.66 -27.94 36.84
C SER A 238 26.00 -28.73 38.11
N ARG A 239 25.40 -29.92 38.28
CA ARG A 239 25.87 -30.93 39.23
C ARG A 239 27.04 -31.69 38.60
N PHE A 240 28.26 -31.14 38.73
CA PHE A 240 29.48 -31.95 38.66
C PHE A 240 29.80 -32.42 40.08
N GLY A 241 29.38 -33.63 40.41
CA GLY A 241 29.78 -34.31 41.63
C GLY A 241 31.16 -34.92 41.46
N PHE A 242 32.14 -34.41 42.19
CA PHE A 242 33.42 -35.08 42.39
C PHE A 242 33.22 -36.24 43.37
N SER A 243 33.41 -37.48 42.90
CA SER A 243 33.56 -38.64 43.78
C SER A 243 35.04 -38.81 44.10
N LYS A 244 35.41 -38.55 45.37
CA LYS A 244 36.67 -39.03 45.93
C LYS A 244 36.53 -40.52 46.21
N ASN A 245 37.50 -41.31 45.78
CA ASN A 245 38.03 -42.48 46.49
C ASN A 245 39.53 -42.50 46.26
#